data_AF-A0A350ATV3-F1
#
_entry.id   AF-A0A350ATV3-F1
#
_cell.length_a   1.000
_cell.length_b   1.000
_cell.length_c   1.000
_cell.angle_alpha   90.00
_cell.angle_beta   90.00
_cell.angle_gamma   90.00
#
_symmetry.space_group_name_H-M   'P 1'
#
loop_
_entity.id
_entity.type
_entity.pdbx_description
1 polymer ?
#
loop_
_entity_poly.entity_id
_entity_poly.type
_entity_poly.pdbx_seq_one_letter_code
_entity_poly.pdbx_strand_id
1 'polypeptide(L)'
;MKKTNLNLAKEIYKQLRTESWERLWEREVPLFDAGTAEERLARVGLVRAMGVVALEKATQEQRQQTREWLTRLLQDPQEKIRRYAMNALPKLGGSADAEKAVLEILDQPEGEREVKNVSQTLSKIGGEATLEKLEELHDSNDALHQAEQKVKAQLARKEEPASIRLDVKIKETRKLRIHLRTRKGMEVFVRDELLAHPKLKSRFKIVRTSPACVAITALRPFTLADLYQLRTIGSVNFVLGIVAKNEAQHTDALATIIASELTQLLCQKLTEGQARYRLQFMRAKVPPRKVQAIANAAFALCPDLLNDPRKSPWAIEVYPEKVGQSVELRPRVQPDPRFTYRVDDVPASTHPPLAAAMAQMAGIQEKESIWDPFCGSALELIERARLGEVDSII
;
A
#
# COMPACT_ATOMS: atom_id res chain seq x y z
N MET A 1 44.35 17.96 13.61
CA MET A 1 43.18 18.41 14.40
C MET A 1 41.92 17.80 13.82
N LYS A 2 41.44 16.68 14.37
CA LYS A 2 40.25 15.95 13.89
C LYS A 2 39.03 16.38 14.70
N LYS A 3 37.99 16.81 13.97
CA LYS A 3 36.60 17.13 14.36
C LYS A 3 36.12 16.55 15.70
N THR A 4 36.18 17.34 16.76
CA THR A 4 35.51 17.10 18.06
C THR A 4 34.21 17.91 18.20
N ASN A 5 33.54 18.22 17.08
CA ASN A 5 32.14 18.67 17.10
C ASN A 5 31.23 17.43 17.08
N LEU A 6 31.27 16.63 18.16
CA LEU A 6 30.13 15.77 18.47
C LEU A 6 28.91 16.69 18.50
N ASN A 7 27.89 16.34 17.74
CA ASN A 7 26.79 17.23 17.39
C ASN A 7 25.95 17.55 18.64
N LEU A 8 26.30 18.62 19.38
CA LEU A 8 25.69 19.04 20.65
C LEU A 8 24.14 19.06 20.57
N ALA A 9 23.60 19.52 19.44
CA ALA A 9 22.15 19.51 19.19
C ALA A 9 21.53 18.10 19.20
N LYS A 10 22.29 17.07 18.77
CA LYS A 10 21.86 15.67 18.81
C LYS A 10 21.90 15.10 20.22
N GLU A 11 22.85 15.52 21.04
CA GLU A 11 22.94 15.12 22.46
C GLU A 11 21.83 15.76 23.28
N ILE A 12 21.60 17.07 23.10
CA ILE A 12 20.47 17.80 23.70
C ILE A 12 19.15 17.10 23.34
N TYR A 13 18.92 16.78 22.06
CA TYR A 13 17.71 16.05 21.66
C TYR A 13 17.56 14.69 22.36
N LYS A 14 18.65 13.92 22.52
CA LYS A 14 18.61 12.62 23.21
C LYS A 14 18.22 12.77 24.67
N GLN A 15 18.78 13.77 25.36
CA GLN A 15 18.44 14.08 26.75
C GLN A 15 16.97 14.50 26.87
N LEU A 16 16.51 15.43 26.03
CA LEU A 16 15.12 15.89 26.06
C LEU A 16 14.12 14.74 25.81
N ARG A 17 14.44 13.77 24.95
CA ARG A 17 13.55 12.62 24.68
C ARG A 17 13.35 11.71 25.91
N THR A 18 14.31 11.65 26.83
CA THR A 18 14.18 10.79 28.02
C THR A 18 13.27 11.40 29.08
N GLU A 19 13.02 12.70 29.04
CA GLU A 19 12.20 13.42 30.01
C GLU A 19 10.70 13.05 29.91
N SER A 20 9.94 13.43 30.94
CA SER A 20 8.47 13.35 30.92
C SER A 20 7.87 14.48 30.09
N TRP A 21 6.59 14.33 29.71
CA TRP A 21 5.90 15.39 28.99
C TRP A 21 5.79 16.66 29.84
N GLU A 22 5.45 16.53 31.12
CA GLU A 22 5.25 17.63 32.07
C GLU A 22 6.53 18.43 32.22
N ARG A 23 7.68 17.77 32.40
CA ARG A 23 8.96 18.46 32.54
C ARG A 23 9.32 19.26 31.30
N LEU A 24 9.11 18.69 30.11
CA LEU A 24 9.38 19.44 28.89
C LEU A 24 8.40 20.60 28.71
N TRP A 25 7.12 20.38 29.03
CA TRP A 25 6.06 21.36 28.85
C TRP A 25 6.12 22.52 29.85
N GLU A 26 6.37 22.24 31.12
CA GLU A 26 6.35 23.26 32.19
C GLU A 26 7.66 24.04 32.28
N ARG A 27 8.78 23.43 31.85
CA ARG A 27 10.10 24.06 31.96
C ARG A 27 10.70 24.42 30.61
N GLU A 28 10.86 23.45 29.73
CA GLU A 28 11.64 23.65 28.49
C GLU A 28 10.88 24.46 27.44
N VAL A 29 9.56 24.26 27.31
CA VAL A 29 8.71 25.01 26.36
C VAL A 29 8.66 26.50 26.69
N PRO A 30 8.40 26.96 27.93
CA PRO A 30 8.44 28.39 28.27
C PRO A 30 9.80 29.03 28.04
N LEU A 31 10.89 28.33 28.39
CA LEU A 31 12.26 28.80 28.13
C LEU A 31 12.54 28.93 26.64
N PHE A 32 12.01 28.02 25.82
CA PHE A 32 12.12 28.10 24.37
C PHE A 32 11.28 29.26 23.82
N ASP A 33 10.04 29.43 24.25
CA ASP A 33 9.14 30.47 23.74
C ASP A 33 9.63 31.89 24.13
N ALA A 34 10.24 32.05 25.31
CA ALA A 34 10.79 33.34 25.77
C ALA A 34 12.19 33.67 25.21
N GLY A 35 12.86 32.72 24.57
CA GLY A 35 14.24 32.88 24.10
C GLY A 35 14.37 33.78 22.87
N THR A 36 15.57 34.33 22.69
CA THR A 36 15.97 35.00 21.43
C THR A 36 16.01 34.02 20.26
N ALA A 37 16.05 34.53 19.03
CA ALA A 37 16.16 33.68 17.84
C ALA A 37 17.37 32.72 17.90
N GLU A 38 18.52 33.18 18.39
CA GLU A 38 19.72 32.36 18.54
C GLU A 38 19.53 31.23 19.55
N GLU A 39 19.00 31.53 20.73
CA GLU A 39 18.74 30.55 21.79
C GLU A 39 17.73 29.49 21.34
N ARG A 40 16.68 29.91 20.64
CA ARG A 40 15.67 29.02 20.06
C ARG A 40 16.27 28.13 18.99
N LEU A 41 17.11 28.66 18.10
CA LEU A 41 17.79 27.86 17.07
C LEU A 41 18.79 26.85 17.65
N ALA A 42 19.43 27.18 18.78
CA ALA A 42 20.30 26.27 19.53
C ALA A 42 19.50 25.14 20.21
N ARG A 43 18.28 25.42 20.68
CA ARG A 43 17.40 24.48 21.38
C ARG A 43 16.29 23.86 20.52
N VAL A 44 16.29 24.08 19.20
CA VAL A 44 15.24 23.61 18.26
C VAL A 44 14.98 22.09 18.31
N GLY A 45 15.94 21.31 18.81
CA GLY A 45 15.75 19.89 19.12
C GLY A 45 14.56 19.60 20.05
N LEU A 46 14.19 20.55 20.91
CA LEU A 46 13.02 20.47 21.79
C LEU A 46 11.72 20.27 21.00
N VAL A 47 11.52 21.00 19.90
CA VAL A 47 10.31 20.88 19.06
C VAL A 47 10.12 19.46 18.57
N ARG A 48 11.22 18.80 18.16
CA ARG A 48 11.20 17.39 17.77
C ARG A 48 10.96 16.48 18.96
N ALA A 49 11.59 16.74 20.11
CA ALA A 49 11.44 15.95 21.32
C ALA A 49 10.00 15.95 21.82
N MET A 50 9.37 17.14 21.89
CA MET A 50 7.96 17.29 22.26
C MET A 50 7.02 16.47 21.39
N GLY A 51 7.16 16.52 20.07
CA GLY A 51 6.33 15.71 19.18
C GLY A 51 6.49 14.19 19.37
N VAL A 52 7.65 13.72 19.83
CA VAL A 52 7.90 12.28 20.09
C VAL A 52 7.40 11.90 21.49
N VAL A 53 7.73 12.69 22.51
CA VAL A 53 7.31 12.44 23.89
C VAL A 53 5.79 12.52 24.03
N ALA A 54 5.14 13.48 23.36
CA ALA A 54 3.69 13.56 23.35
C ALA A 54 3.03 12.35 22.67
N LEU A 55 3.63 11.83 21.59
CA LEU A 55 3.16 10.60 20.95
C LEU A 55 3.32 9.38 21.87
N GLU A 56 4.46 9.24 22.55
CA GLU A 56 4.81 8.02 23.31
C GLU A 56 4.22 8.00 24.72
N LYS A 57 4.12 9.15 25.40
CA LYS A 57 3.91 9.21 26.86
C LYS A 57 2.73 10.09 27.33
N ALA A 58 2.18 10.95 26.46
CA ALA A 58 1.22 11.97 26.90
C ALA A 58 -0.24 11.54 26.78
N THR A 59 -1.11 12.16 27.59
CA THR A 59 -2.58 12.03 27.51
C THR A 59 -3.14 12.68 26.25
N GLN A 60 -4.44 12.51 25.99
CA GLN A 60 -5.10 13.13 24.85
C GLN A 60 -5.10 14.66 24.95
N GLU A 61 -5.34 15.20 26.13
CA GLU A 61 -5.33 16.65 26.42
C GLU A 61 -3.92 17.23 26.24
N GLN A 62 -2.90 16.55 26.76
CA GLN A 62 -1.50 16.94 26.59
C GLN A 62 -1.05 16.89 25.12
N ARG A 63 -1.53 15.91 24.35
CA ARG A 63 -1.31 15.85 22.90
C ARG A 63 -1.99 17.00 22.17
N GLN A 64 -3.20 17.39 22.58
CA GLN A 64 -3.90 18.56 22.04
C GLN A 64 -3.11 19.84 22.30
N GLN A 65 -2.67 20.06 23.54
CA GLN A 65 -1.83 21.21 23.92
C GLN A 65 -0.52 21.25 23.12
N THR A 66 0.14 20.09 22.97
CA THR A 66 1.36 20.01 22.16
C THR A 66 1.09 20.33 20.69
N ARG A 67 -0.05 19.88 20.13
CA ARG A 67 -0.45 20.20 18.76
C ARG A 67 -0.64 21.70 18.58
N GLU A 68 -1.35 22.37 19.48
CA GLU A 68 -1.57 23.82 19.44
C GLU A 68 -0.25 24.61 19.50
N TRP A 69 0.68 24.22 20.37
CA TRP A 69 2.01 24.82 20.42
C TRP A 69 2.79 24.61 19.12
N LEU A 70 2.78 23.40 18.56
CA LEU A 70 3.43 23.13 17.27
C LEU A 70 2.80 23.92 16.12
N THR A 71 1.47 24.10 16.11
CA THR A 71 0.78 24.95 15.13
C THR A 71 1.20 26.40 15.24
N ARG A 72 1.34 26.96 16.46
CA ARG A 72 1.86 28.33 16.65
C ARG A 72 3.28 28.49 16.09
N LEU A 73 4.15 27.49 16.23
CA LEU A 73 5.51 27.51 15.70
C LEU A 73 5.58 27.50 14.16
N LEU A 74 4.48 27.24 13.45
CA LEU A 74 4.43 27.37 11.99
C LEU A 74 4.48 28.83 11.53
N GLN A 75 4.18 29.79 12.41
CA GLN A 75 4.26 31.23 12.13
C GLN A 75 5.62 31.83 12.55
N ASP A 76 6.59 30.99 12.90
CA ASP A 76 7.89 31.46 13.36
C ASP A 76 8.70 32.14 12.23
N PRO A 77 9.38 33.27 12.47
CA PRO A 77 10.20 33.93 11.45
C PRO A 77 11.39 33.09 10.97
N GLN A 78 11.78 32.03 11.70
CA GLN A 78 12.88 31.16 11.33
C GLN A 78 12.38 29.87 10.64
N GLU A 79 12.68 29.68 9.34
CA GLU A 79 12.37 28.45 8.57
C GLU A 79 12.72 27.17 9.32
N LYS A 80 13.87 27.17 10.02
CA LYS A 80 14.34 25.99 10.75
C LYS A 80 13.37 25.58 11.86
N ILE A 81 12.74 26.54 12.54
CA ILE A 81 11.76 26.27 13.60
C ILE A 81 10.46 25.75 12.96
N ARG A 82 9.94 26.45 11.93
CA ARG A 82 8.76 26.00 11.16
C ARG A 82 8.91 24.58 10.64
N ARG A 83 10.07 24.25 10.06
CA ARG A 83 10.40 22.90 9.59
C ARG A 83 10.41 21.85 10.69
N TYR A 84 10.88 22.17 11.89
CA TYR A 84 10.84 21.21 12.99
C TYR A 84 9.41 20.98 13.48
N ALA A 85 8.59 22.03 13.51
CA ALA A 85 7.16 21.94 13.81
C ALA A 85 6.42 21.09 12.77
N MET A 86 6.61 21.37 11.47
CA MET A 86 6.10 20.57 10.34
C MET A 86 6.47 19.07 10.43
N ASN A 87 7.67 18.76 10.90
CA ASN A 87 8.10 17.37 11.08
C ASN A 87 7.52 16.70 12.35
N ALA A 88 7.21 17.48 13.38
CA ALA A 88 6.67 17.02 14.65
C ALA A 88 5.15 16.81 14.59
N LEU A 89 4.43 17.76 13.99
CA LEU A 89 2.97 17.84 14.01
C LEU A 89 2.26 16.57 13.50
N PRO A 90 2.66 15.93 12.38
CA PRO A 90 2.01 14.71 11.89
C PRO A 90 2.03 13.53 12.87
N LYS A 91 2.92 13.53 13.87
CA LYS A 91 2.96 12.48 14.91
C LYS A 91 1.75 12.52 15.83
N LEU A 92 1.15 13.69 15.98
CA LEU A 92 0.01 13.91 16.86
C LEU A 92 -1.33 13.90 16.09
N GLY A 93 -1.29 13.63 14.78
CA GLY A 93 -2.43 13.74 13.88
C GLY A 93 -2.65 15.17 13.36
N GLY A 94 -3.31 15.27 12.21
CA GLY A 94 -3.73 16.55 11.62
C GLY A 94 -4.96 17.13 12.31
N SER A 95 -5.09 18.45 12.26
CA SER A 95 -6.30 19.21 12.57
C SER A 95 -6.52 20.25 11.47
N ALA A 96 -7.76 20.75 11.33
CA ALA A 96 -8.08 21.79 10.36
C ALA A 96 -7.19 23.04 10.56
N ASP A 97 -6.95 23.43 11.81
CA ASP A 97 -6.06 24.57 12.12
C ASP A 97 -4.60 24.34 11.70
N ALA A 98 -4.10 23.11 11.90
CA ALA A 98 -2.75 22.76 11.50
C ALA A 98 -2.59 22.67 9.98
N GLU A 99 -3.59 22.14 9.28
CA GLU A 99 -3.65 22.15 7.83
C GLU A 99 -3.65 23.59 7.30
N LYS A 100 -4.56 24.43 7.81
CA LYS A 100 -4.64 25.84 7.44
C LYS A 100 -3.31 26.58 7.63
N ALA A 101 -2.68 26.43 8.79
CA ALA A 101 -1.40 27.07 9.07
C ALA A 101 -0.26 26.60 8.14
N VAL A 102 -0.27 25.34 7.69
CA VAL A 102 0.70 24.85 6.70
C VAL A 102 0.39 25.39 5.30
N LEU A 103 -0.88 25.58 4.94
CA LEU A 103 -1.30 26.20 3.67
C LEU A 103 -0.93 27.70 3.63
N GLU A 104 -1.01 28.43 4.73
CA GLU A 104 -0.55 29.83 4.81
C GLU A 104 0.95 29.97 4.49
N ILE A 105 1.79 28.98 4.90
CA ILE A 105 3.21 28.96 4.50
C ILE A 105 3.36 28.73 2.98
N LEU A 106 2.46 27.94 2.37
CA LEU A 106 2.49 27.66 0.93
C LEU A 106 2.20 28.91 0.09
N ASP A 107 1.46 29.89 0.61
CA ASP A 107 1.17 31.14 -0.09
C ASP A 107 2.42 32.01 -0.28
N GLN A 108 3.37 31.96 0.66
CA GLN A 108 4.58 32.78 0.66
C GLN A 108 5.81 32.00 1.18
N PRO A 109 6.28 30.98 0.43
CA PRO A 109 7.42 30.18 0.87
C PRO A 109 8.75 30.94 0.74
N GLU A 110 9.67 30.77 1.70
CA GLU A 110 11.02 31.35 1.62
C GLU A 110 11.91 30.70 0.55
N GLY A 111 11.45 29.59 -0.06
CA GLY A 111 12.11 28.95 -1.20
C GLY A 111 11.71 27.48 -1.41
N GLU A 112 12.30 26.84 -2.42
CA GLU A 112 11.95 25.46 -2.83
C GLU A 112 12.07 24.42 -1.71
N ARG A 113 13.03 24.62 -0.80
CA ARG A 113 13.21 23.73 0.36
C ARG A 113 11.98 23.77 1.27
N GLU A 114 11.42 24.94 1.50
CA GLU A 114 10.25 25.12 2.34
C GLU A 114 9.01 24.50 1.69
N VAL A 115 8.79 24.75 0.39
CA VAL A 115 7.74 24.12 -0.41
C VAL A 115 7.78 22.60 -0.27
N LYS A 116 8.96 21.99 -0.33
CA LYS A 116 9.13 20.55 -0.14
C LYS A 116 8.72 20.07 1.27
N ASN A 117 9.02 20.82 2.32
CA ASN A 117 8.63 20.45 3.69
C ASN A 117 7.13 20.63 3.91
N VAL A 118 6.56 21.72 3.39
CA VAL A 118 5.13 22.00 3.38
C VAL A 118 4.40 20.84 2.69
N SER A 119 4.80 20.51 1.47
CA SER A 119 4.27 19.38 0.69
C SER A 119 4.33 18.05 1.46
N GLN A 120 5.48 17.75 2.09
CA GLN A 120 5.63 16.52 2.89
C GLN A 120 4.72 16.50 4.12
N THR A 121 4.45 17.65 4.71
CA THR A 121 3.57 17.79 5.88
C THR A 121 2.12 17.63 5.46
N LEU A 122 1.68 18.36 4.44
CA LEU A 122 0.35 18.24 3.83
C LEU A 122 0.05 16.81 3.37
N SER A 123 1.04 16.09 2.82
CA SER A 123 0.86 14.68 2.44
C SER A 123 0.50 13.72 3.61
N LYS A 124 0.58 14.18 4.86
CA LYS A 124 0.28 13.41 6.07
C LYS A 124 -0.91 13.95 6.85
N ILE A 125 -1.16 15.26 6.81
CA ILE A 125 -2.20 15.92 7.61
C ILE A 125 -3.31 16.56 6.76
N GLY A 126 -3.06 16.79 5.48
CA GLY A 126 -3.96 17.49 4.58
C GLY A 126 -5.24 16.70 4.29
N GLY A 127 -6.29 17.45 3.98
CA GLY A 127 -7.62 17.03 3.59
C GLY A 127 -8.12 17.86 2.41
N GLU A 128 -9.41 18.20 2.44
CA GLU A 128 -10.11 18.87 1.34
C GLU A 128 -9.50 20.24 1.01
N ALA A 129 -9.25 21.07 2.02
CA ALA A 129 -8.65 22.39 1.83
C ALA A 129 -7.27 22.34 1.15
N THR A 130 -6.48 21.30 1.44
CA THR A 130 -5.24 21.05 0.70
C THR A 130 -5.50 20.76 -0.78
N LEU A 131 -6.50 19.94 -1.12
CA LEU A 131 -6.79 19.62 -2.52
C LEU A 131 -7.29 20.84 -3.28
N GLU A 132 -8.21 21.61 -2.70
CA GLU A 132 -8.70 22.87 -3.28
C GLU A 132 -7.54 23.82 -3.59
N LYS A 133 -6.64 24.02 -2.62
CA LYS A 133 -5.47 24.89 -2.79
C LYS A 133 -4.51 24.39 -3.88
N LEU A 134 -4.26 23.08 -3.93
CA LEU A 134 -3.34 22.50 -4.91
C LEU A 134 -3.92 22.56 -6.34
N GLU A 135 -5.25 22.47 -6.48
CA GLU A 135 -5.94 22.66 -7.76
C GLU A 135 -5.79 24.09 -8.27
N GLU A 136 -5.95 25.10 -7.40
CA GLU A 136 -5.78 26.53 -7.75
C GLU A 136 -4.36 26.88 -8.22
N LEU A 137 -3.34 26.27 -7.61
CA LEU A 137 -1.94 26.61 -7.89
C LEU A 137 -1.50 26.16 -9.29
N HIS A 138 -2.16 25.16 -9.88
CA HIS A 138 -1.78 24.54 -11.16
C HIS A 138 -0.25 24.29 -11.30
N ASP A 139 0.42 24.02 -10.17
CA ASP A 139 1.89 23.97 -10.09
C ASP A 139 2.41 22.60 -10.58
N SER A 140 3.48 22.63 -11.36
CA SER A 140 4.20 21.44 -11.84
C SER A 140 5.20 20.88 -10.83
N ASN A 141 5.23 21.41 -9.61
CA ASN A 141 6.12 20.94 -8.55
C ASN A 141 5.84 19.49 -8.13
N ASP A 142 6.81 18.61 -8.39
CA ASP A 142 6.78 17.19 -8.02
C ASP A 142 6.38 16.91 -6.56
N ALA A 143 6.78 17.79 -5.62
CA ALA A 143 6.47 17.61 -4.20
C ALA A 143 4.99 17.88 -3.91
N LEU A 144 4.40 18.90 -4.55
CA LEU A 144 2.99 19.23 -4.42
C LEU A 144 2.12 18.17 -5.08
N HIS A 145 2.49 17.70 -6.28
CA HIS A 145 1.78 16.60 -6.94
C HIS A 145 1.84 15.29 -6.13
N GLN A 146 2.97 15.03 -5.46
CA GLN A 146 3.06 13.91 -4.51
C GLN A 146 2.13 14.09 -3.31
N ALA A 147 2.01 15.32 -2.79
CA ALA A 147 1.11 15.62 -1.67
C ALA A 147 -0.35 15.39 -2.09
N GLU A 148 -0.74 15.92 -3.24
CA GLU A 148 -2.05 15.76 -3.85
C GLU A 148 -2.48 14.29 -3.93
N GLN A 149 -1.65 13.42 -4.53
CA GLN A 149 -1.95 11.99 -4.66
C GLN A 149 -2.20 11.34 -3.30
N LYS A 150 -1.36 11.66 -2.30
CA LYS A 150 -1.46 11.06 -0.96
C LYS A 150 -2.69 11.54 -0.20
N VAL A 151 -3.03 12.82 -0.33
CA VAL A 151 -4.24 13.40 0.27
C VAL A 151 -5.49 12.79 -0.37
N LYS A 152 -5.57 12.73 -1.71
CA LYS A 152 -6.63 12.02 -2.44
C LYS A 152 -6.78 10.57 -1.96
N ALA A 153 -5.68 9.84 -1.87
CA ALA A 153 -5.70 8.45 -1.41
C ALA A 153 -6.14 8.31 0.06
N GLN A 154 -5.80 9.28 0.91
CA GLN A 154 -6.19 9.31 2.31
C GLN A 154 -7.69 9.59 2.49
N LEU A 155 -8.23 10.59 1.79
CA LEU A 155 -9.65 10.93 1.81
C LEU A 155 -10.51 9.79 1.27
N ALA A 156 -10.14 9.28 0.08
CA ALA A 156 -10.79 8.13 -0.53
C ALA A 156 -10.80 6.87 0.35
N ARG A 157 -9.82 6.72 1.25
CA ARG A 157 -9.79 5.61 2.22
C ARG A 157 -10.65 5.87 3.46
N LYS A 158 -10.83 7.14 3.84
CA LYS A 158 -11.58 7.56 5.04
C LYS A 158 -13.09 7.57 4.77
N GLU A 159 -13.50 8.05 3.60
CA GLU A 159 -14.90 8.21 3.21
C GLU A 159 -15.54 6.86 2.90
N GLU A 160 -14.94 6.07 1.99
CA GLU A 160 -15.52 4.81 1.52
C GLU A 160 -14.47 3.70 1.40
N PRO A 161 -14.57 2.59 2.15
CA PRO A 161 -13.68 1.46 1.98
C PRO A 161 -13.97 0.77 0.64
N ALA A 162 -13.13 1.07 -0.37
CA ALA A 162 -13.27 0.46 -1.69
C ALA A 162 -13.16 -1.08 -1.67
N SER A 163 -14.01 -1.75 -2.44
CA SER A 163 -14.13 -3.21 -2.51
C SER A 163 -14.01 -3.74 -3.95
N ILE A 164 -13.67 -5.02 -4.10
CA ILE A 164 -13.60 -5.67 -5.42
C ILE A 164 -14.94 -6.35 -5.71
N ARG A 165 -15.55 -6.00 -6.84
CA ARG A 165 -16.78 -6.62 -7.34
C ARG A 165 -16.47 -7.95 -8.02
N LEU A 166 -16.80 -9.06 -7.37
CA LEU A 166 -16.50 -10.39 -7.88
C LEU A 166 -17.44 -10.85 -8.99
N ASP A 167 -18.69 -10.42 -8.97
CA ASP A 167 -19.77 -10.93 -9.83
C ASP A 167 -19.99 -10.10 -11.10
N VAL A 168 -19.24 -9.02 -11.28
CA VAL A 168 -19.31 -8.20 -12.49
C VAL A 168 -18.69 -8.94 -13.67
N LYS A 169 -19.45 -9.01 -14.77
CA LYS A 169 -19.06 -9.73 -15.98
C LYS A 169 -18.09 -8.91 -16.84
N ILE A 170 -16.89 -9.46 -17.03
CA ILE A 170 -15.87 -8.97 -17.96
C ILE A 170 -16.21 -9.49 -19.36
N LYS A 171 -16.59 -8.59 -20.27
CA LYS A 171 -17.02 -8.94 -21.64
C LYS A 171 -15.87 -8.77 -22.64
N GLU A 172 -14.97 -7.84 -22.35
CA GLU A 172 -13.81 -7.46 -23.16
C GLU A 172 -12.69 -8.50 -22.95
N THR A 173 -12.85 -9.67 -23.55
CA THR A 173 -11.91 -10.79 -23.36
C THR A 173 -10.84 -10.89 -24.44
N ARG A 174 -11.02 -10.17 -25.56
CA ARG A 174 -10.10 -10.23 -26.70
C ARG A 174 -8.74 -9.66 -26.28
N LYS A 175 -7.70 -10.51 -26.32
CA LYS A 175 -6.32 -10.22 -25.88
C LYS A 175 -6.12 -10.09 -24.37
N LEU A 176 -7.16 -10.33 -23.54
CA LEU A 176 -7.00 -10.27 -22.09
C LEU A 176 -6.17 -11.47 -21.60
N ARG A 177 -4.94 -11.18 -21.18
CA ARG A 177 -4.01 -12.15 -20.64
C ARG A 177 -4.15 -12.22 -19.13
N ILE A 178 -4.35 -13.42 -18.61
CA ILE A 178 -4.50 -13.65 -17.16
C ILE A 178 -3.41 -14.61 -16.71
N HIS A 179 -2.71 -14.26 -15.64
CA HIS A 179 -1.75 -15.10 -14.97
C HIS A 179 -2.37 -15.62 -13.67
N LEU A 180 -2.51 -16.94 -13.57
CA LEU A 180 -2.80 -17.62 -12.32
C LEU A 180 -1.47 -17.86 -11.61
N ARG A 181 -1.11 -16.96 -10.69
CA ARG A 181 0.16 -17.02 -9.96
C ARG A 181 0.04 -18.02 -8.81
N THR A 182 1.09 -18.79 -8.57
CA THR A 182 1.15 -19.80 -7.48
C THR A 182 2.59 -19.97 -6.98
N ARG A 183 2.86 -20.87 -6.03
CA ARG A 183 4.24 -21.18 -5.62
C ARG A 183 4.93 -22.02 -6.70
N LYS A 184 6.27 -21.94 -6.77
CA LYS A 184 7.04 -22.80 -7.67
C LYS A 184 6.80 -24.26 -7.30
N GLY A 185 6.47 -25.10 -8.28
CA GLY A 185 6.12 -26.52 -8.09
C GLY A 185 4.62 -26.79 -7.97
N MET A 186 3.78 -25.77 -7.81
CA MET A 186 2.33 -25.93 -7.70
C MET A 186 1.57 -25.76 -9.03
N GLU A 187 2.29 -25.50 -10.13
CA GLU A 187 1.69 -25.12 -11.40
C GLU A 187 0.88 -26.26 -12.03
N VAL A 188 1.29 -27.51 -11.76
CA VAL A 188 0.58 -28.72 -12.20
C VAL A 188 -0.82 -28.79 -11.61
N PHE A 189 -0.98 -28.54 -10.30
CA PHE A 189 -2.26 -28.55 -9.61
C PHE A 189 -3.19 -27.45 -10.14
N VAL A 190 -2.69 -26.24 -10.35
CA VAL A 190 -3.47 -25.14 -10.95
C VAL A 190 -3.94 -25.50 -12.36
N ARG A 191 -3.05 -26.06 -13.17
CA ARG A 191 -3.34 -26.46 -14.54
C ARG A 191 -4.42 -27.55 -14.57
N ASP A 192 -4.24 -28.58 -13.77
CA ASP A 192 -5.09 -29.77 -13.77
C ASP A 192 -6.46 -29.45 -13.15
N GLU A 193 -6.50 -28.65 -12.10
CA GLU A 193 -7.74 -28.11 -11.54
C GLU A 193 -8.54 -27.33 -12.59
N LEU A 194 -7.89 -26.44 -13.34
CA LEU A 194 -8.56 -25.66 -14.40
C LEU A 194 -9.12 -26.56 -15.53
N LEU A 195 -8.37 -27.59 -15.93
CA LEU A 195 -8.77 -28.53 -16.99
C LEU A 195 -9.89 -29.47 -16.54
N ALA A 196 -9.88 -29.89 -15.29
CA ALA A 196 -10.92 -30.73 -14.69
C ALA A 196 -12.20 -29.94 -14.40
N HIS A 197 -12.10 -28.63 -14.16
CA HIS A 197 -13.23 -27.80 -13.74
C HIS A 197 -14.37 -27.79 -14.77
N PRO A 198 -15.62 -28.14 -14.40
CA PRO A 198 -16.71 -28.37 -15.34
C PRO A 198 -17.05 -27.14 -16.20
N LYS A 199 -17.04 -25.95 -15.59
CA LYS A 199 -17.36 -24.68 -16.26
C LYS A 199 -16.15 -23.95 -16.85
N LEU A 200 -14.99 -23.95 -16.17
CA LEU A 200 -13.86 -23.10 -16.54
C LEU A 200 -13.04 -23.66 -17.71
N LYS A 201 -12.97 -24.99 -17.86
CA LYS A 201 -12.21 -25.64 -18.95
C LYS A 201 -12.61 -25.18 -20.35
N SER A 202 -13.88 -24.86 -20.56
CA SER A 202 -14.40 -24.34 -21.83
C SER A 202 -14.38 -22.81 -21.92
N ARG A 203 -14.16 -22.12 -20.80
CA ARG A 203 -14.20 -20.65 -20.69
C ARG A 203 -12.80 -20.05 -20.85
N PHE A 204 -11.76 -20.78 -20.47
CA PHE A 204 -10.38 -20.34 -20.55
C PHE A 204 -9.52 -21.34 -21.31
N LYS A 205 -8.54 -20.82 -22.05
CA LYS A 205 -7.50 -21.61 -22.70
C LYS A 205 -6.18 -21.37 -21.98
N ILE A 206 -5.50 -22.45 -21.59
CA ILE A 206 -4.11 -22.38 -21.14
C ILE A 206 -3.22 -22.09 -22.36
N VAL A 207 -2.35 -21.09 -22.22
CA VAL A 207 -1.43 -20.68 -23.29
C VAL A 207 0.00 -21.02 -22.92
N ARG A 208 0.36 -20.93 -21.63
CA ARG A 208 1.70 -21.28 -21.16
C ARG A 208 1.66 -21.67 -19.69
N THR A 209 2.39 -22.72 -19.34
CA THR A 209 2.76 -23.02 -17.95
C THR A 209 4.24 -22.70 -17.78
N SER A 210 4.57 -21.96 -16.72
CA SER A 210 5.92 -21.52 -16.39
C SER A 210 6.09 -21.51 -14.87
N PRO A 211 7.32 -21.55 -14.33
CA PRO A 211 7.51 -21.57 -12.88
C PRO A 211 6.71 -20.48 -12.16
N ALA A 212 5.92 -20.88 -11.17
CA ALA A 212 5.00 -20.09 -10.36
C ALA A 212 3.84 -19.42 -11.14
N CYS A 213 3.52 -19.86 -12.36
CA CYS A 213 2.49 -19.21 -13.18
C CYS A 213 1.86 -20.13 -14.24
N VAL A 214 0.53 -20.23 -14.22
CA VAL A 214 -0.28 -20.78 -15.33
C VAL A 214 -0.95 -19.61 -16.04
N ALA A 215 -0.53 -19.35 -17.28
CA ALA A 215 -0.97 -18.21 -18.05
C ALA A 215 -2.09 -18.61 -19.02
N ILE A 216 -3.24 -17.97 -18.88
CA ILE A 216 -4.48 -18.30 -19.59
C ILE A 216 -4.97 -17.11 -20.42
N THR A 217 -5.95 -17.37 -21.28
CA THR A 217 -6.74 -16.36 -21.99
C THR A 217 -8.22 -16.70 -21.89
N ALA A 218 -9.07 -15.70 -21.79
CA ALA A 218 -10.51 -15.89 -21.73
C ALA A 218 -11.09 -16.07 -23.14
N LEU A 219 -11.81 -17.18 -23.37
CA LEU A 219 -12.50 -17.49 -24.62
C LEU A 219 -13.92 -16.91 -24.66
N ARG A 220 -14.51 -16.70 -23.48
CA ARG A 220 -15.87 -16.19 -23.29
C ARG A 220 -15.90 -15.22 -22.10
N PRO A 221 -16.91 -14.34 -22.01
CA PRO A 221 -17.09 -13.50 -20.84
C PRO A 221 -17.12 -14.29 -19.53
N PHE A 222 -16.57 -13.71 -18.46
CA PHE A 222 -16.41 -14.35 -17.15
C PHE A 222 -16.52 -13.31 -16.03
N THR A 223 -16.63 -13.76 -14.79
CA THR A 223 -16.57 -12.93 -13.58
C THR A 223 -15.31 -13.27 -12.78
N LEU A 224 -14.87 -12.40 -11.86
CA LEU A 224 -13.78 -12.77 -10.96
C LEU A 224 -14.17 -13.96 -10.06
N ALA A 225 -15.44 -14.04 -9.65
CA ALA A 225 -15.98 -15.18 -8.92
C ALA A 225 -15.80 -16.52 -9.65
N ASP A 226 -15.81 -16.53 -10.99
CA ASP A 226 -15.49 -17.75 -11.76
C ASP A 226 -14.06 -18.23 -11.48
N LEU A 227 -13.07 -17.33 -11.49
CA LEU A 227 -11.66 -17.70 -11.26
C LEU A 227 -11.39 -18.02 -9.80
N TYR A 228 -12.09 -17.37 -8.87
CA TYR A 228 -12.05 -17.69 -7.44
C TYR A 228 -12.79 -19.00 -7.08
N GLN A 229 -13.26 -19.80 -8.05
CA GLN A 229 -13.61 -21.21 -7.79
C GLN A 229 -12.37 -22.11 -7.71
N LEU A 230 -11.24 -21.70 -8.31
CA LEU A 230 -9.98 -22.44 -8.26
C LEU A 230 -9.31 -22.29 -6.89
N ARG A 231 -9.09 -23.41 -6.21
CA ARG A 231 -8.56 -23.46 -4.84
C ARG A 231 -7.03 -23.44 -4.80
N THR A 232 -6.37 -23.99 -5.82
CA THR A 232 -4.90 -24.17 -5.81
C THR A 232 -4.11 -22.93 -6.27
N ILE A 233 -4.79 -21.90 -6.79
CA ILE A 233 -4.14 -20.65 -7.21
C ILE A 233 -3.76 -19.77 -6.00
N GLY A 234 -2.62 -19.09 -6.09
CA GLY A 234 -2.22 -18.07 -5.12
C GLY A 234 -2.89 -16.73 -5.38
N SER A 235 -2.95 -16.30 -6.64
CA SER A 235 -3.67 -15.09 -7.07
C SER A 235 -4.06 -15.10 -8.53
N VAL A 236 -5.07 -14.29 -8.85
CA VAL A 236 -5.46 -13.94 -10.21
C VAL A 236 -4.81 -12.61 -10.57
N ASN A 237 -4.08 -12.56 -11.68
CA ASN A 237 -3.35 -11.38 -12.11
C ASN A 237 -3.72 -11.06 -13.57
N PHE A 238 -4.21 -9.85 -13.86
CA PHE A 238 -4.40 -9.37 -15.22
C PHE A 238 -3.09 -8.77 -15.73
N VAL A 239 -2.58 -9.25 -16.87
CA VAL A 239 -1.35 -8.69 -17.44
C VAL A 239 -1.68 -7.40 -18.17
N LEU A 240 -1.11 -6.29 -17.69
CA LEU A 240 -1.29 -4.96 -18.26
C LEU A 240 -0.30 -4.69 -19.39
N GLY A 241 0.91 -5.22 -19.27
CA GLY A 241 1.97 -5.01 -20.27
C GLY A 241 3.30 -5.63 -19.85
N ILE A 242 4.31 -5.47 -20.73
CA ILE A 242 5.68 -5.92 -20.48
C ILE A 242 6.62 -4.74 -20.72
N VAL A 243 7.52 -4.50 -19.77
CA VAL A 243 8.65 -3.58 -19.94
C VAL A 243 9.89 -4.37 -20.35
N ALA A 244 10.57 -3.99 -21.42
CA ALA A 244 11.71 -4.74 -21.95
C ALA A 244 12.90 -4.80 -20.97
N LYS A 245 13.67 -5.89 -21.05
CA LYS A 245 14.93 -6.04 -20.31
C LYS A 245 15.93 -5.03 -20.88
N ASN A 246 16.26 -3.99 -20.13
CA ASN A 246 17.07 -2.82 -20.51
C ASN A 246 16.32 -1.64 -21.14
N GLU A 247 15.02 -1.50 -20.87
CA GLU A 247 14.29 -0.28 -21.22
C GLU A 247 14.99 0.97 -20.65
N ALA A 248 15.35 1.91 -21.54
CA ALA A 248 16.08 3.13 -21.18
C ALA A 248 15.19 4.06 -20.35
N GLN A 249 13.93 4.19 -20.73
CA GLN A 249 12.91 4.99 -20.03
C GLN A 249 12.07 4.10 -19.10
N HIS A 250 12.75 3.33 -18.25
CA HIS A 250 12.11 2.31 -17.42
C HIS A 250 10.96 2.83 -16.56
N THR A 251 11.11 4.03 -15.99
CA THR A 251 10.08 4.69 -15.16
C THR A 251 8.84 5.02 -16.00
N ASP A 252 9.03 5.64 -17.17
CA ASP A 252 7.95 6.12 -18.02
C ASP A 252 7.20 4.95 -18.67
N ALA A 253 7.92 3.88 -19.02
CA ALA A 253 7.32 2.65 -19.53
C ALA A 253 6.42 1.98 -18.47
N LEU A 254 6.86 1.91 -17.21
CA LEU A 254 6.02 1.41 -16.12
C LEU A 254 4.83 2.33 -15.86
N ALA A 255 5.03 3.64 -15.82
CA ALA A 255 3.97 4.62 -15.60
C ALA A 255 2.89 4.54 -16.69
N THR A 256 3.29 4.45 -17.95
CA THR A 256 2.38 4.29 -19.10
C THR A 256 1.54 3.01 -19.00
N ILE A 257 2.15 1.89 -18.60
CA ILE A 257 1.40 0.63 -18.44
C ILE A 257 0.44 0.72 -17.25
N ILE A 258 0.87 1.32 -16.12
CA ILE A 258 0.02 1.53 -14.95
C ILE A 258 -1.20 2.39 -15.32
N ALA A 259 -0.97 3.50 -16.01
CA ALA A 259 -2.01 4.44 -16.44
C ALA A 259 -2.80 3.98 -17.68
N SER A 260 -2.55 2.77 -18.20
CA SER A 260 -3.17 2.30 -19.44
C SER A 260 -4.70 2.22 -19.37
N GLU A 261 -5.36 2.36 -20.52
CA GLU A 261 -6.82 2.20 -20.66
C GLU A 261 -7.31 0.86 -20.09
N LEU A 262 -6.53 -0.20 -20.22
CA LEU A 262 -6.86 -1.51 -19.67
C LEU A 262 -6.90 -1.49 -18.14
N THR A 263 -5.93 -0.83 -17.49
CA THR A 263 -5.93 -0.67 -16.03
C THR A 263 -7.16 0.12 -15.59
N GLN A 264 -7.43 1.24 -16.25
CA GLN A 264 -8.57 2.10 -15.94
C GLN A 264 -9.91 1.35 -16.11
N LEU A 265 -10.08 0.64 -17.23
CA LEU A 265 -11.27 -0.17 -17.52
C LEU A 265 -11.50 -1.23 -16.44
N LEU A 266 -10.46 -2.00 -16.07
CA LEU A 266 -10.58 -3.06 -15.07
C LEU A 266 -10.88 -2.46 -13.69
N CYS A 267 -10.16 -1.42 -13.28
CA CYS A 267 -10.37 -0.76 -12.00
C CYS A 267 -11.77 -0.15 -11.92
N GLN A 268 -12.22 0.61 -12.91
CA GLN A 268 -13.56 1.23 -12.92
C GLN A 268 -14.68 0.19 -12.88
N LYS A 269 -14.52 -0.90 -13.64
CA LYS A 269 -15.56 -1.94 -13.76
C LYS A 269 -15.66 -2.83 -12.53
N LEU A 270 -14.52 -3.16 -11.93
CA LEU A 270 -14.39 -4.19 -10.88
C LEU A 270 -14.20 -3.59 -9.47
N THR A 271 -14.24 -2.27 -9.32
CA THR A 271 -14.16 -1.61 -8.01
C THR A 271 -15.51 -1.00 -7.65
N GLU A 272 -15.89 -1.14 -6.39
CA GLU A 272 -16.89 -0.28 -5.75
C GLU A 272 -16.15 0.76 -4.91
N GLY A 273 -16.47 2.05 -5.08
CA GLY A 273 -15.72 3.17 -4.53
C GLY A 273 -14.47 3.54 -5.34
N GLN A 274 -13.57 4.33 -4.74
CA GLN A 274 -12.37 4.84 -5.42
C GLN A 274 -11.35 3.73 -5.72
N ALA A 275 -10.92 3.65 -6.99
CA ALA A 275 -9.84 2.78 -7.39
C ALA A 275 -8.50 3.24 -6.78
N ARG A 276 -7.90 2.38 -5.94
CA ARG A 276 -6.58 2.58 -5.35
C ARG A 276 -5.73 1.33 -5.52
N TYR A 277 -4.44 1.49 -5.74
CA TYR A 277 -3.51 0.37 -5.92
C TYR A 277 -2.26 0.51 -5.05
N ARG A 278 -1.59 -0.60 -4.77
CA ARG A 278 -0.23 -0.60 -4.22
C ARG A 278 0.76 -1.11 -5.25
N LEU A 279 1.73 -0.29 -5.64
CA LEU A 279 2.85 -0.74 -6.48
C LEU A 279 3.81 -1.65 -5.70
N GLN A 280 4.12 -2.82 -6.25
CA GLN A 280 5.02 -3.81 -5.65
C GLN A 280 5.95 -4.43 -6.69
N PHE A 281 7.22 -4.61 -6.32
CA PHE A 281 8.21 -5.30 -7.14
C PHE A 281 8.43 -6.71 -6.59
N MET A 282 8.07 -7.71 -7.38
CA MET A 282 8.14 -9.10 -6.95
C MET A 282 9.55 -9.64 -7.18
N ARG A 283 10.14 -10.26 -6.16
CA ARG A 283 11.50 -10.85 -6.21
C ARG A 283 12.61 -9.85 -6.57
N ALA A 284 12.35 -8.55 -6.44
CA ALA A 284 13.34 -7.50 -6.68
C ALA A 284 13.24 -6.44 -5.58
N LYS A 285 14.39 -6.00 -5.06
CA LYS A 285 14.46 -4.86 -4.14
C LYS A 285 14.63 -3.59 -4.97
N VAL A 286 13.65 -2.70 -4.90
CA VAL A 286 13.69 -1.40 -5.57
C VAL A 286 13.75 -0.29 -4.52
N PRO A 287 14.64 0.70 -4.65
CA PRO A 287 14.71 1.82 -3.70
C PRO A 287 13.38 2.56 -3.61
N PRO A 288 12.92 2.97 -2.41
CA PRO A 288 11.64 3.68 -2.24
C PRO A 288 11.50 4.92 -3.13
N ARG A 289 12.60 5.66 -3.35
CA ARG A 289 12.62 6.83 -4.25
C ARG A 289 12.24 6.47 -5.69
N LYS A 290 12.68 5.32 -6.20
CA LYS A 290 12.34 4.86 -7.55
C LYS A 290 10.88 4.41 -7.64
N VAL A 291 10.37 3.71 -6.62
CA VAL A 291 8.95 3.34 -6.54
C VAL A 291 8.07 4.60 -6.53
N GLN A 292 8.46 5.62 -5.77
CA GLN A 292 7.75 6.89 -5.72
C GLN A 292 7.78 7.63 -7.06
N ALA A 293 8.93 7.67 -7.75
CA ALA A 293 9.03 8.30 -9.07
C ALA A 293 8.06 7.67 -10.09
N ILE A 294 7.96 6.33 -10.09
CA ILE A 294 7.02 5.60 -10.96
C ILE A 294 5.57 5.92 -10.60
N ALA A 295 5.24 5.95 -9.30
CA ALA A 295 3.88 6.27 -8.85
C ALA A 295 3.49 7.71 -9.20
N ASN A 296 4.41 8.67 -9.09
CA ASN A 296 4.19 10.06 -9.49
C ASN A 296 4.00 10.19 -11.00
N ALA A 297 4.86 9.55 -11.80
CA ALA A 297 4.72 9.55 -13.26
C ALA A 297 3.40 8.91 -13.71
N ALA A 298 2.96 7.84 -13.05
CA ALA A 298 1.66 7.22 -13.33
C ALA A 298 0.48 8.14 -12.93
N PHE A 299 0.60 8.85 -11.81
CA PHE A 299 -0.42 9.80 -11.34
C PHE A 299 -0.58 10.98 -12.30
N ALA A 300 0.53 11.51 -12.82
CA ALA A 300 0.50 12.57 -13.82
C ALA A 300 -0.24 12.16 -15.11
N LEU A 301 -0.18 10.87 -15.47
CA LEU A 301 -0.89 10.31 -16.62
C LEU A 301 -2.35 9.95 -16.32
N CYS A 302 -2.67 9.56 -15.08
CA CYS A 302 -4.00 9.14 -14.66
C CYS A 302 -4.24 9.50 -13.18
N PRO A 303 -4.73 10.72 -12.90
CA PRO A 303 -4.93 11.21 -11.52
C PRO A 303 -5.99 10.43 -10.73
N ASP A 304 -6.91 9.75 -11.40
CA ASP A 304 -7.95 8.96 -10.72
C ASP A 304 -7.41 7.63 -10.17
N LEU A 305 -6.27 7.15 -10.67
CA LEU A 305 -5.66 5.91 -10.21
C LEU A 305 -4.62 6.19 -9.12
N LEU A 306 -5.03 6.02 -7.86
CA LEU A 306 -4.23 6.47 -6.71
C LEU A 306 -3.32 5.36 -6.17
N ASN A 307 -2.02 5.63 -6.05
CA ASN A 307 -1.12 4.74 -5.34
C ASN A 307 -1.29 4.89 -3.82
N ASP A 308 -1.87 3.89 -3.17
CA ASP A 308 -2.05 3.81 -1.73
C ASP A 308 -1.37 2.57 -1.13
N PRO A 309 -0.37 2.74 -0.23
CA PRO A 309 0.25 1.62 0.45
C PRO A 309 -0.67 0.91 1.47
N ARG A 310 -1.81 1.48 1.85
CA ARG A 310 -2.70 0.98 2.92
C ARG A 310 -4.08 0.62 2.39
N LYS A 311 -4.54 -0.61 2.70
CA LYS A 311 -5.92 -1.06 2.41
C LYS A 311 -6.39 -0.73 0.98
N SER A 312 -5.49 -0.80 0.00
CA SER A 312 -5.84 -0.62 -1.42
C SER A 312 -6.50 -1.90 -1.95
N PRO A 313 -7.61 -1.80 -2.71
CA PRO A 313 -8.29 -2.95 -3.30
C PRO A 313 -7.47 -3.63 -4.40
N TRP A 314 -6.49 -2.93 -4.99
CA TRP A 314 -5.59 -3.49 -6.01
C TRP A 314 -4.14 -3.51 -5.57
N ALA A 315 -3.37 -4.43 -6.14
CA ALA A 315 -1.92 -4.33 -6.24
C ALA A 315 -1.52 -4.27 -7.71
N ILE A 316 -0.53 -3.46 -8.03
CA ILE A 316 0.20 -3.57 -9.29
C ILE A 316 1.52 -4.24 -8.96
N GLU A 317 1.67 -5.48 -9.41
CA GLU A 317 2.82 -6.33 -9.14
C GLU A 317 3.70 -6.39 -10.40
N VAL A 318 4.99 -6.05 -10.24
CA VAL A 318 5.98 -6.10 -11.31
C VAL A 318 6.82 -7.35 -11.13
N TYR A 319 6.67 -8.31 -12.04
CA TYR A 319 7.37 -9.60 -12.01
C TYR A 319 8.55 -9.62 -12.99
N PRO A 320 9.76 -10.03 -12.57
CA PRO A 320 10.85 -10.29 -13.50
C PRO A 320 10.54 -11.56 -14.32
N GLU A 321 10.66 -11.45 -15.63
CA GLU A 321 10.44 -12.50 -16.62
C GLU A 321 11.65 -12.57 -17.57
N LYS A 322 11.73 -13.62 -18.40
CA LYS A 322 12.88 -13.78 -19.32
C LYS A 322 13.03 -12.62 -20.30
N VAL A 323 11.91 -12.08 -20.78
CA VAL A 323 11.83 -11.03 -21.81
C VAL A 323 11.83 -9.60 -21.23
N GLY A 324 11.84 -9.45 -19.90
CA GLY A 324 11.68 -8.15 -19.26
C GLY A 324 10.92 -8.23 -17.96
N GLN A 325 10.02 -7.30 -17.71
CA GLN A 325 9.18 -7.25 -16.52
C GLN A 325 7.70 -7.27 -16.92
N SER A 326 6.96 -8.25 -16.41
CA SER A 326 5.50 -8.30 -16.54
C SER A 326 4.87 -7.39 -15.49
N VAL A 327 4.03 -6.44 -15.93
CA VAL A 327 3.27 -5.55 -15.05
C VAL A 327 1.86 -6.10 -14.95
N GLU A 328 1.44 -6.41 -13.72
CA GLU A 328 0.23 -7.18 -13.49
C GLU A 328 -0.68 -6.51 -12.46
N LEU A 329 -1.96 -6.39 -12.78
CA LEU A 329 -3.00 -5.92 -11.88
C LEU A 329 -3.61 -7.10 -11.12
N ARG A 330 -3.50 -7.07 -9.80
CA ARG A 330 -4.02 -8.11 -8.91
C ARG A 330 -5.13 -7.53 -8.01
N PRO A 331 -6.35 -8.09 -8.01
CA PRO A 331 -7.35 -7.76 -7.01
C PRO A 331 -6.92 -8.30 -5.64
N ARG A 332 -7.06 -7.48 -4.60
CA ARG A 332 -6.81 -7.83 -3.20
C ARG A 332 -8.14 -8.11 -2.52
N VAL A 333 -8.63 -9.33 -2.71
CA VAL A 333 -9.89 -9.80 -2.14
C VAL A 333 -9.63 -10.32 -0.72
N GLN A 334 -10.19 -9.64 0.28
CA GLN A 334 -10.09 -10.01 1.70
C GLN A 334 -11.46 -9.82 2.37
N PRO A 335 -12.00 -10.84 3.08
CA PRO A 335 -11.48 -12.21 3.16
C PRO A 335 -11.47 -12.94 1.80
N ASP A 336 -10.61 -13.94 1.63
CA ASP A 336 -10.58 -14.74 0.40
C ASP A 336 -11.81 -15.66 0.37
N PRO A 337 -12.71 -15.52 -0.62
CA PRO A 337 -13.99 -16.23 -0.65
C PRO A 337 -13.83 -17.75 -0.77
N ARG A 338 -12.64 -18.24 -1.15
CA ARG A 338 -12.35 -19.67 -1.27
C ARG A 338 -12.22 -20.35 0.08
N PHE A 339 -11.76 -19.62 1.09
CA PHE A 339 -11.28 -20.17 2.35
C PHE A 339 -12.04 -19.55 3.53
N THR A 340 -13.34 -19.35 3.39
CA THR A 340 -14.21 -18.75 4.43
C THR A 340 -14.27 -19.55 5.73
N TYR A 341 -13.90 -20.84 5.70
CA TYR A 341 -13.76 -21.66 6.89
C TYR A 341 -12.57 -21.23 7.78
N ARG A 342 -11.63 -20.44 7.24
CA ARG A 342 -10.49 -19.91 7.98
C ARG A 342 -10.88 -18.61 8.66
N VAL A 343 -11.34 -18.73 9.90
CA VAL A 343 -11.81 -17.59 10.71
C VAL A 343 -10.65 -16.74 11.20
N ASP A 344 -9.53 -17.37 11.58
CA ASP A 344 -8.32 -16.70 12.08
C ASP A 344 -7.03 -17.27 11.48
N ASP A 345 -5.97 -16.46 11.48
CA ASP A 345 -4.62 -16.88 11.15
C ASP A 345 -4.00 -17.65 12.33
N VAL A 346 -3.74 -18.94 12.14
CA VAL A 346 -2.92 -19.73 13.08
C VAL A 346 -1.45 -19.68 12.64
N PRO A 347 -0.51 -19.22 13.49
CA PRO A 347 0.91 -19.20 13.14
C PRO A 347 1.40 -20.55 12.66
N ALA A 348 2.21 -20.56 11.60
CA ALA A 348 2.76 -21.76 10.97
C ALA A 348 1.72 -22.75 10.40
N SER A 349 0.43 -22.39 10.29
CA SER A 349 -0.53 -23.20 9.55
C SER A 349 -0.16 -23.30 8.07
N THR A 350 -0.47 -24.43 7.43
CA THR A 350 -0.37 -24.56 5.97
C THR A 350 -1.11 -23.42 5.27
N HIS A 351 -0.57 -22.93 4.15
CA HIS A 351 -1.28 -21.93 3.36
C HIS A 351 -2.45 -22.58 2.61
N PRO A 352 -3.66 -21.99 2.59
CA PRO A 352 -4.83 -22.67 2.05
C PRO A 352 -4.72 -23.18 0.60
N PRO A 353 -4.11 -22.46 -0.36
CA PRO A 353 -3.88 -23.02 -1.69
C PRO A 353 -2.95 -24.24 -1.71
N LEU A 354 -2.01 -24.33 -0.76
CA LEU A 354 -1.12 -25.47 -0.63
C LEU A 354 -1.87 -26.67 -0.02
N ALA A 355 -2.72 -26.46 0.98
CA ALA A 355 -3.58 -27.51 1.51
C ALA A 355 -4.51 -28.07 0.43
N ALA A 356 -5.09 -27.21 -0.41
CA ALA A 356 -5.91 -27.63 -1.55
C ALA A 356 -5.11 -28.48 -2.56
N ALA A 357 -3.86 -28.10 -2.83
CA ALA A 357 -2.98 -28.87 -3.71
C ALA A 357 -2.56 -30.21 -3.09
N MET A 358 -2.33 -30.27 -1.77
CA MET A 358 -2.04 -31.52 -1.06
C MET A 358 -3.24 -32.47 -1.09
N ALA A 359 -4.46 -31.94 -0.91
CA ALA A 359 -5.68 -32.73 -1.08
C ALA A 359 -5.80 -33.31 -2.50
N GLN A 360 -5.50 -32.53 -3.54
CA GLN A 360 -5.46 -33.04 -4.92
C GLN A 360 -4.36 -34.09 -5.14
N MET A 361 -3.20 -33.92 -4.50
CA MET A 361 -2.09 -34.86 -4.59
C MET A 361 -2.43 -36.21 -3.95
N ALA A 362 -3.18 -36.21 -2.84
CA ALA A 362 -3.66 -37.42 -2.18
C ALA A 362 -4.65 -38.21 -3.07
N GLY A 363 -5.42 -37.50 -3.91
CA GLY A 363 -6.40 -38.10 -4.80
C GLY A 363 -7.75 -38.38 -4.13
N ILE A 364 -8.65 -39.04 -4.86
CA ILE A 364 -9.98 -39.44 -4.38
C ILE A 364 -10.08 -40.96 -4.51
N GLN A 365 -10.49 -41.64 -3.44
CA GLN A 365 -10.86 -43.06 -3.46
C GLN A 365 -12.30 -43.25 -2.96
N GLU A 366 -12.97 -44.32 -3.42
CA GLU A 366 -14.28 -44.69 -2.91
C GLU A 366 -14.18 -45.16 -1.46
N LYS A 367 -15.13 -44.74 -0.61
CA LYS A 367 -15.21 -45.17 0.80
C LYS A 367 -13.97 -44.85 1.64
N GLU A 368 -13.35 -43.71 1.36
CA GLU A 368 -12.09 -43.32 1.98
C GLU A 368 -12.31 -42.80 3.41
N SER A 369 -11.51 -43.31 4.34
CA SER A 369 -11.35 -42.73 5.69
C SER A 369 -10.06 -41.94 5.73
N ILE A 370 -10.16 -40.64 6.00
CA ILE A 370 -9.02 -39.73 5.97
C ILE A 370 -8.62 -39.44 7.41
N TRP A 371 -7.32 -39.59 7.68
CA TRP A 371 -6.74 -39.35 8.98
C TRP A 371 -5.52 -38.46 8.85
N ASP A 372 -5.49 -37.38 9.62
CA ASP A 372 -4.30 -36.53 9.79
C ASP A 372 -3.97 -36.39 11.29
N PRO A 373 -3.04 -37.20 11.84
CA PRO A 373 -2.69 -37.15 13.25
C PRO A 373 -2.01 -35.84 13.68
N PHE A 374 -1.67 -34.96 12.74
CA PHE A 374 -1.00 -33.69 12.98
C PHE A 374 -1.76 -32.53 12.33
N CYS A 375 -3.10 -32.63 12.26
CA CYS A 375 -3.95 -31.77 11.46
C CYS A 375 -3.89 -30.27 11.80
N GLY A 376 -3.49 -29.89 13.01
CA GLY A 376 -3.38 -28.49 13.41
C GLY A 376 -4.70 -27.73 13.23
N SER A 377 -4.74 -26.82 12.24
CA SER A 377 -5.98 -26.07 11.89
C SER A 377 -6.87 -26.81 10.87
N ALA A 378 -6.56 -28.07 10.57
CA ALA A 378 -7.29 -29.02 9.75
C ALA A 378 -7.55 -28.57 8.31
N LEU A 379 -6.70 -27.70 7.74
CA LEU A 379 -6.89 -27.17 6.39
C LEU A 379 -6.90 -28.32 5.35
N GLU A 380 -5.95 -29.24 5.43
CA GLU A 380 -5.81 -30.38 4.53
C GLU A 380 -7.03 -31.30 4.59
N LEU A 381 -7.54 -31.58 5.80
CA LEU A 381 -8.76 -32.38 6.02
C LEU A 381 -10.00 -31.68 5.42
N ILE A 382 -10.15 -30.38 5.66
CA ILE A 382 -11.26 -29.58 5.12
C ILE A 382 -11.21 -29.53 3.58
N GLU A 383 -10.02 -29.38 3.01
CA GLU A 383 -9.81 -29.36 1.57
C GLU A 383 -10.08 -30.73 0.94
N ARG A 384 -9.63 -31.82 1.59
CA ARG A 384 -9.91 -33.17 1.11
C ARG A 384 -11.41 -33.47 1.16
N ALA A 385 -12.12 -33.12 2.24
CA ALA A 385 -13.57 -33.28 2.34
C ALA A 385 -14.35 -32.52 1.26
N ARG A 386 -13.77 -31.45 0.69
CA ARG A 386 -14.38 -30.67 -0.41
C ARG A 386 -14.11 -31.26 -1.79
N LEU A 387 -13.06 -32.08 -1.92
CA LEU A 387 -12.63 -32.63 -3.21
C LEU A 387 -13.54 -33.78 -3.69
N GLY A 388 -14.17 -34.50 -2.75
CA GLY A 388 -15.10 -35.60 -3.03
C GLY A 388 -15.66 -36.18 -1.73
N GLU A 389 -16.61 -37.12 -1.85
CA GLU A 389 -17.21 -37.81 -0.71
C GLU A 389 -16.17 -38.58 0.11
N VAL A 390 -16.40 -38.66 1.42
CA VAL A 390 -15.52 -39.29 2.42
C VAL A 390 -16.39 -40.02 3.43
N ASP A 391 -16.02 -41.24 3.81
CA ASP A 391 -16.80 -42.06 4.75
C ASP A 391 -16.57 -41.59 6.19
N SER A 392 -15.34 -41.23 6.53
CA SER A 392 -15.00 -40.66 7.82
C SER A 392 -13.79 -39.72 7.73
N ILE A 393 -13.77 -38.72 8.60
CA ILE A 393 -12.64 -37.82 8.83
C ILE A 393 -12.25 -38.00 10.29
N ILE A 394 -11.00 -38.41 10.54
CA ILE A 394 -10.48 -38.79 11.85
C ILE A 394 -9.37 -37.83 12.26
#